data_AF-A0A382LY26-F1
#
_entry.id   AF-A0A382LY26-F1
#
_cell.length_a   1.000
_cell.length_b   1.000
_cell.length_c   1.000
_cell.angle_alpha   90.00
_cell.angle_beta   90.00
_cell.angle_gamma   90.00
#
_symmetry.space_group_name_H-M   'P 1'
#
loop_
_entity.id
_entity.type
_entity.pdbx_description
1 polymer ?
#
loop_
_entity_poly.entity_id
_entity_poly.type
_entity_poly.pdbx_seq_one_letter_code
_entity_poly.pdbx_strand_id
1 'polypeptide(L)'
;MASTYSTNLGIEEITTGEQSGSWGTTSNYNWDLIDRLRGYKSVAISGTTHTLLVQASSPVDGASHTEDGNYPVIKFTGSSGDPTVTISPNDSNVSYIFINGTGNTITFTQGSGGNVSLQDGKAAQFYFDGAGSGAEAVRGLDNLEIATLECTGAAALDGNVTVGGTLGVTGAT
;
A
#
# COMPACT_ATOMS: atom_id res chain seq x y z
N MET A 1 -7.00 3.27 36.38
CA MET A 1 -6.64 3.83 35.06
C MET A 1 -7.59 3.19 34.05
N ALA A 2 -8.15 3.94 33.11
CA ALA A 2 -9.02 3.35 32.09
C ALA A 2 -8.16 2.64 31.03
N SER A 3 -8.56 1.46 30.59
CA SER A 3 -7.86 0.72 29.53
C SER A 3 -7.91 1.48 28.21
N THR A 4 -6.82 1.40 27.43
CA THR A 4 -6.77 1.84 26.04
C THR A 4 -6.94 0.63 25.13
N TYR A 5 -7.38 0.87 23.89
CA TYR A 5 -7.67 -0.20 22.95
C TYR A 5 -7.17 0.18 21.55
N SER A 6 -6.67 -0.80 20.81
CA SER A 6 -6.32 -0.64 19.39
C SER A 6 -7.55 -0.20 18.59
N THR A 7 -7.35 0.64 17.56
CA THR A 7 -8.48 1.32 16.89
C THR A 7 -9.41 0.38 16.14
N ASN A 8 -8.87 -0.58 15.37
CA ASN A 8 -9.66 -1.41 14.46
C ASN A 8 -10.05 -2.77 15.08
N LEU A 9 -9.21 -3.36 15.93
CA LEU A 9 -9.39 -4.68 16.52
C LEU A 9 -9.93 -4.65 17.95
N GLY A 10 -9.94 -3.49 18.61
CA GLY A 10 -10.36 -3.36 20.00
C GLY A 10 -9.54 -4.23 20.97
N ILE A 11 -8.27 -4.52 20.66
CA ILE A 11 -7.36 -5.24 21.55
C ILE A 11 -7.06 -4.34 22.73
N GLU A 12 -7.30 -4.84 23.94
CA GLU A 12 -6.95 -4.12 25.18
C GLU A 12 -5.43 -4.00 25.29
N GLU A 13 -4.97 -2.76 25.37
CA GLU A 13 -3.57 -2.44 25.55
C GLU A 13 -3.20 -2.44 27.03
N ILE A 14 -1.94 -2.78 27.29
CA ILE A 14 -1.41 -2.85 28.64
C ILE A 14 -1.29 -1.43 29.20
N THR A 15 -2.06 -1.13 30.25
CA THR A 15 -2.08 0.17 30.94
C THR A 15 -0.98 0.26 32.00
N THR A 16 -0.68 1.48 32.46
CA THR A 16 0.36 1.74 33.48
C THR A 16 0.11 0.94 34.77
N GLY A 17 1.07 0.10 35.18
CA GLY A 17 0.95 -0.86 36.29
C GLY A 17 2.01 -1.97 36.24
N GLU A 18 1.78 -3.11 36.89
CA GLU A 18 2.76 -4.21 37.01
C GLU A 18 3.21 -4.83 35.68
N GLN A 19 2.46 -4.60 34.60
CA GLN A 19 2.76 -5.11 33.25
C GLN A 19 3.26 -4.02 32.27
N SER A 20 3.38 -2.77 32.71
CA SER A 20 3.67 -1.59 31.87
C SER A 20 5.16 -1.29 31.64
N GLY A 21 6.08 -2.15 32.09
CA GLY A 21 7.52 -1.96 31.82
C GLY A 21 7.84 -1.96 30.32
N SER A 22 9.11 -2.00 29.94
CA SER A 22 9.53 -2.01 28.53
C SER A 22 8.78 -3.05 27.69
N TRP A 23 8.49 -4.22 28.26
CA TRP A 23 7.69 -5.27 27.61
C TRP A 23 6.23 -4.89 27.36
N GLY A 24 5.58 -4.14 28.25
CA GLY A 24 4.21 -3.66 28.05
C GLY A 24 4.15 -2.65 26.91
N THR A 25 5.07 -1.68 26.91
CA THR A 25 5.19 -0.70 25.83
C THR A 25 5.48 -1.35 24.48
N THR A 26 6.46 -2.27 24.41
CA THR A 26 6.77 -3.00 23.17
C THR A 26 5.60 -3.86 22.71
N SER A 27 4.86 -4.49 23.62
CA SER A 27 3.68 -5.29 23.27
C SER A 27 2.57 -4.42 22.66
N ASN A 28 2.31 -3.24 23.21
CA ASN A 28 1.31 -2.33 22.67
C ASN A 28 1.65 -1.89 21.24
N TYR A 29 2.92 -1.58 20.95
CA TYR A 29 3.33 -1.29 19.57
C TYR A 29 3.13 -2.47 18.62
N ASN A 30 3.37 -3.71 19.05
CA ASN A 30 3.07 -4.88 18.24
C ASN A 30 1.56 -5.02 17.95
N TRP A 31 0.71 -4.68 18.92
CA TRP A 31 -0.74 -4.66 18.72
C TRP A 31 -1.16 -3.57 17.74
N ASP A 32 -0.56 -2.38 17.83
CA ASP A 32 -0.77 -1.30 16.86
C ASP A 32 -0.39 -1.72 15.44
N LEU A 33 0.74 -2.42 15.27
CA LEU A 33 1.16 -2.94 13.96
C LEU A 33 0.12 -3.91 13.39
N ILE A 34 -0.35 -4.87 14.19
CA ILE A 34 -1.37 -5.83 13.78
C ILE A 34 -2.68 -5.13 13.41
N ASP A 35 -3.04 -4.08 14.15
CA ASP A 35 -4.21 -3.26 13.88
C ASP A 35 -4.12 -2.55 12.52
N ARG A 36 -2.94 -2.01 12.19
CA ARG A 36 -2.66 -1.31 10.94
C ARG A 36 -2.68 -2.21 9.71
N LEU A 37 -2.31 -3.48 9.84
CA LEU A 37 -2.30 -4.46 8.75
C LEU A 37 -3.69 -4.71 8.12
N ARG A 38 -4.78 -4.20 8.72
CA ARG A 38 -6.14 -4.27 8.15
C ARG A 38 -6.69 -2.92 7.74
N GLY A 39 -5.93 -1.86 7.96
CA GLY A 39 -6.40 -0.50 7.86
C GLY A 39 -6.24 0.11 6.47
N TYR A 40 -6.82 1.30 6.35
CA TYR A 40 -6.65 2.22 5.23
C TYR A 40 -5.95 3.48 5.73
N LYS A 41 -5.01 4.01 4.96
CA LYS A 41 -4.37 5.29 5.26
C LYS A 41 -4.42 6.25 4.08
N SER A 42 -4.72 7.52 4.38
CA SER A 42 -4.50 8.63 3.45
C SER A 42 -3.15 9.27 3.75
N VAL A 43 -2.30 9.37 2.73
CA VAL A 43 -0.94 9.92 2.82
C VAL A 43 -0.83 11.12 1.89
N ALA A 44 -0.44 12.27 2.43
CA ALA A 44 -0.28 13.49 1.64
C ALA A 44 1.13 13.64 1.07
N ILE A 45 1.26 13.98 -0.21
CA ILE A 45 2.54 14.28 -0.85
C ILE A 45 2.64 15.81 -1.05
N SER A 46 3.64 16.45 -0.45
CA SER A 46 3.82 17.91 -0.48
C SER A 46 4.67 18.42 -1.64
N GLY A 47 5.39 17.53 -2.33
CA GLY A 47 6.24 17.87 -3.49
C GLY A 47 6.10 16.84 -4.60
N THR A 48 7.20 16.55 -5.30
CA THR A 48 7.29 15.51 -6.34
C THR A 48 8.08 14.28 -5.91
N THR A 49 8.48 14.21 -4.64
CA THR A 49 9.16 13.04 -4.07
C THR A 49 8.53 12.69 -2.74
N HIS A 50 8.41 11.39 -2.48
CA HIS A 50 7.92 10.85 -1.22
C HIS A 50 8.57 9.51 -0.95
N THR A 51 8.92 9.25 0.31
CA THR A 51 9.39 7.93 0.74
C THR A 51 8.31 7.32 1.61
N LEU A 52 7.74 6.21 1.18
CA LEU A 52 6.85 5.40 2.01
C LEU A 52 7.72 4.42 2.79
N LEU A 53 7.85 4.66 4.10
CA LEU A 53 8.54 3.75 5.00
C LEU A 53 7.62 2.59 5.38
N VAL A 54 8.05 1.37 5.13
CA VAL A 54 7.42 0.13 5.62
C VAL A 54 7.80 -0.11 7.07
N GLN A 55 9.04 0.20 7.41
CA GLN A 55 9.62 0.16 8.74
C GLN A 55 10.80 1.14 8.79
N ALA A 56 11.19 1.60 9.98
CA ALA A 56 12.44 2.34 10.11
C ALA A 56 13.63 1.49 9.64
N SER A 57 14.56 2.11 8.91
CA SER A 57 15.81 1.49 8.47
C SER A 57 16.79 1.21 9.64
N SER A 58 16.60 1.88 10.77
CA SER A 58 17.37 1.69 12.00
C SER A 58 16.43 1.85 13.20
N PRO A 59 15.61 0.83 13.51
CA PRO A 59 14.66 0.91 14.60
C PRO A 59 15.38 0.96 15.95
N VAL A 60 14.88 1.77 16.87
CA VAL A 60 15.41 1.89 18.24
C VAL A 60 14.45 1.36 19.30
N ASP A 61 13.17 1.27 18.95
CA ASP A 61 12.09 0.76 19.78
C ASP A 61 10.89 0.31 18.92
N GLY A 62 9.82 -0.18 19.56
CA GLY A 62 8.61 -0.59 18.86
C GLY A 62 7.90 0.56 18.13
N ALA A 63 8.01 1.80 18.61
CA ALA A 63 7.41 2.97 17.97
C ALA A 63 8.03 3.23 16.59
N SER A 64 9.32 2.92 16.43
CA SER A 64 10.08 3.04 15.19
C SER A 64 9.56 2.15 14.05
N HIS A 65 8.69 1.19 14.34
CA HIS A 65 8.11 0.31 13.33
C HIS A 65 6.71 0.76 12.86
N THR A 66 6.12 1.73 13.55
CA THR A 66 4.75 2.20 13.37
C THR A 66 4.67 3.23 12.23
N GLU A 67 4.88 2.76 11.01
CA GLU A 67 5.02 3.57 9.80
C GLU A 67 3.77 3.55 8.92
N ASP A 68 3.66 4.49 7.97
CA ASP A 68 2.54 4.54 7.04
C ASP A 68 2.55 3.37 6.04
N GLY A 69 3.70 2.75 5.78
CA GLY A 69 3.81 1.55 4.96
C GLY A 69 3.31 0.27 5.64
N ASN A 70 2.88 0.31 6.91
CA ASN A 70 2.22 -0.85 7.53
C ASN A 70 0.81 -1.10 6.99
N TYR A 71 0.17 -0.09 6.38
CA TYR A 71 -1.20 -0.21 5.90
C TYR A 71 -1.24 -0.88 4.52
N PRO A 72 -2.06 -1.94 4.32
CA PRO A 72 -2.15 -2.64 3.03
C PRO A 72 -2.85 -1.81 1.95
N VAL A 73 -3.66 -0.81 2.34
CA VAL A 73 -4.38 0.07 1.41
C VAL A 73 -4.01 1.52 1.71
N ILE A 74 -3.40 2.18 0.73
CA ILE A 74 -2.93 3.55 0.88
C ILE A 74 -3.45 4.42 -0.27
N LYS A 75 -4.08 5.54 0.09
CA LYS A 75 -4.44 6.59 -0.84
C LYS A 75 -3.44 7.73 -0.75
N PHE A 76 -2.79 8.04 -1.86
CA PHE A 76 -1.99 9.24 -1.96
C PHE A 76 -2.85 10.44 -2.37
N THR A 77 -2.63 11.57 -1.71
CA THR A 77 -3.37 12.81 -1.96
C THR A 77 -2.42 14.00 -2.06
N GLY A 78 -2.78 14.98 -2.88
CA GLY A 78 -1.93 16.14 -3.14
C GLY A 78 -0.64 15.77 -3.87
N SER A 79 -0.10 16.75 -4.60
CA SER A 79 1.28 16.81 -5.10
C SER A 79 1.40 18.12 -5.89
N SER A 80 2.63 18.61 -6.09
CA SER A 80 2.91 19.77 -6.94
C SER A 80 3.21 19.41 -8.41
N GLY A 81 3.19 18.12 -8.78
CA GLY A 81 3.45 17.60 -10.12
C GLY A 81 3.37 16.07 -10.12
N ASP A 82 3.95 15.38 -11.11
CA ASP A 82 4.04 13.92 -11.09
C ASP A 82 5.02 13.46 -9.99
N PRO A 83 4.57 12.80 -8.90
CA PRO A 83 5.46 12.44 -7.81
C PRO A 83 6.10 11.07 -8.03
N THR A 84 7.31 10.90 -7.49
CA THR A 84 7.95 9.60 -7.29
C THR A 84 7.77 9.16 -5.84
N VAL A 85 7.11 8.02 -5.63
CA VAL A 85 6.99 7.34 -4.34
C VAL A 85 8.02 6.22 -4.29
N THR A 86 8.94 6.30 -3.32
CA THR A 86 9.96 5.27 -3.08
C THR A 86 9.55 4.42 -1.90
N ILE A 87 9.47 3.09 -2.08
CA ILE A 87 9.24 2.15 -0.99
C ILE A 87 10.57 1.87 -0.30
N SER A 88 10.59 2.03 1.02
CA SER A 88 11.80 1.88 1.82
C SER A 88 11.52 1.12 3.12
N PRO A 89 12.45 0.29 3.61
CA PRO A 89 13.73 -0.06 2.99
C PRO A 89 13.56 -0.96 1.75
N ASN A 90 14.61 -1.01 0.92
CA ASN A 90 14.59 -1.75 -0.35
C ASN A 90 14.71 -3.28 -0.18
N ASP A 91 14.85 -3.76 1.05
CA ASP A 91 14.78 -5.16 1.44
C ASP A 91 13.39 -5.57 1.95
N SER A 92 12.43 -4.64 1.99
CA SER A 92 11.05 -4.94 2.40
C SER A 92 10.27 -5.59 1.26
N ASN A 93 9.88 -6.84 1.44
CA ASN A 93 8.97 -7.53 0.53
C ASN A 93 7.51 -7.30 0.98
N VAL A 94 6.74 -6.57 0.17
CA VAL A 94 5.40 -6.09 0.54
C VAL A 94 4.48 -5.99 -0.67
N SER A 95 3.17 -6.11 -0.42
CA SER A 95 2.11 -5.92 -1.43
C SER A 95 1.12 -4.87 -0.92
N TYR A 96 0.67 -4.01 -1.83
CA TYR A 96 -0.26 -2.92 -1.54
C TYR A 96 -1.39 -2.86 -2.56
N ILE A 97 -2.51 -2.31 -2.12
CA ILE A 97 -3.47 -1.64 -3.00
C ILE A 97 -3.24 -0.15 -2.86
N PHE A 98 -2.79 0.50 -3.93
CA PHE A 98 -2.65 1.94 -3.96
C PHE A 98 -3.81 2.59 -4.68
N ILE A 99 -4.19 3.76 -4.20
CA ILE A 99 -5.17 4.65 -4.81
C ILE A 99 -4.49 5.99 -5.05
N ASN A 100 -4.54 6.46 -6.29
CA ASN A 100 -4.01 7.77 -6.63
C ASN A 100 -5.15 8.81 -6.65
N GLY A 101 -5.09 9.77 -5.73
CA GLY A 101 -5.92 10.97 -5.74
C GLY A 101 -5.07 12.24 -5.62
N THR A 102 -3.90 12.24 -6.25
CA THR A 102 -2.94 13.36 -6.19
C THR A 102 -3.19 14.43 -7.24
N GLY A 103 -4.02 14.14 -8.26
CA GLY A 103 -4.21 14.98 -9.44
C GLY A 103 -3.12 14.81 -10.50
N ASN A 104 -2.13 13.94 -10.27
CA ASN A 104 -0.96 13.72 -11.12
C ASN A 104 -0.67 12.22 -11.25
N THR A 105 0.21 11.81 -12.16
CA THR A 105 0.61 10.38 -12.27
C THR A 105 1.72 10.06 -11.28
N ILE A 106 1.49 9.09 -10.40
CA ILE A 106 2.52 8.64 -9.44
C ILE A 106 3.42 7.61 -10.12
N THR A 107 4.72 7.71 -9.92
CA THR A 107 5.68 6.63 -10.21
C THR A 107 6.13 5.97 -8.90
N PHE A 108 6.03 4.66 -8.82
CA PHE A 108 6.48 3.85 -7.69
C PHE A 108 7.80 3.17 -8.02
N THR A 109 8.71 3.18 -7.04
CA THR A 109 10.04 2.63 -7.15
C THR A 109 10.43 1.90 -5.87
N GLN A 110 11.28 0.89 -5.98
CA GLN A 110 12.02 0.31 -4.87
C GLN A 110 13.40 -0.06 -5.41
N GLY A 111 14.47 0.20 -4.67
CA GLY A 111 15.83 -0.08 -5.17
C GLY A 111 16.13 0.60 -6.51
N SER A 112 16.84 -0.10 -7.39
CA SER A 112 17.18 0.34 -8.75
C SER A 112 16.59 -0.54 -9.85
N GLY A 113 15.63 -1.42 -9.52
CA GLY A 113 14.95 -2.29 -10.48
C GLY A 113 13.80 -1.59 -11.20
N GLY A 114 12.80 -2.37 -11.60
CA GLY A 114 11.61 -1.90 -12.32
C GLY A 114 10.78 -0.88 -11.53
N ASN A 115 10.12 0.01 -12.27
CA ASN A 115 9.20 1.02 -11.73
C ASN A 115 7.82 0.85 -12.36
N VAL A 116 6.77 1.20 -11.62
CA VAL A 116 5.39 1.20 -12.13
C VAL A 116 4.71 2.52 -11.89
N SER A 117 3.82 2.92 -12.78
CA SER A 117 3.06 4.16 -12.64
C SER A 117 1.62 3.92 -12.16
N LEU A 118 0.94 4.94 -11.65
CA LEU A 118 -0.50 4.90 -11.40
C LEU A 118 -1.09 6.24 -11.80
N GLN A 119 -1.99 6.23 -12.79
CA GLN A 119 -2.70 7.44 -13.22
C GLN A 119 -3.61 7.96 -12.11
N ASP A 120 -3.90 9.26 -12.14
CA ASP A 120 -4.83 9.87 -11.19
C ASP A 120 -6.23 9.25 -11.29
N GLY A 121 -6.91 9.15 -10.14
CA GLY A 121 -8.24 8.55 -10.01
C GLY A 121 -8.28 7.03 -10.16
N LYS A 122 -7.13 6.36 -10.32
CA LYS A 122 -7.05 4.89 -10.45
C LYS A 122 -6.58 4.23 -9.15
N ALA A 123 -6.91 2.94 -9.03
CA ALA A 123 -6.38 2.07 -8.01
C ALA A 123 -5.77 0.83 -8.67
N ALA A 124 -4.72 0.28 -8.07
CA ALA A 124 -4.08 -0.94 -8.56
C ALA A 124 -3.38 -1.69 -7.42
N GLN A 125 -3.28 -3.02 -7.59
CA GLN A 125 -2.48 -3.86 -6.71
C GLN A 125 -1.05 -3.92 -7.25
N PHE A 126 -0.09 -3.57 -6.40
CA PHE A 126 1.35 -3.64 -6.65
C PHE A 126 2.02 -4.50 -5.60
N TYR A 127 3.15 -5.10 -5.97
CA TYR A 127 4.08 -5.68 -5.01
C TYR A 127 5.50 -5.15 -5.24
N PHE A 128 6.30 -5.29 -4.20
CA PHE A 128 7.67 -4.82 -4.09
C PHE A 128 8.47 -6.01 -3.55
N ASP A 129 9.46 -6.48 -4.30
CA ASP A 129 10.07 -7.79 -4.05
C ASP A 129 11.13 -7.80 -2.93
N GLY A 130 11.62 -6.62 -2.53
CA GLY A 130 12.61 -6.49 -1.46
C GLY A 130 13.98 -7.08 -1.83
N ALA A 131 14.38 -7.12 -3.10
CA ALA A 131 15.69 -7.65 -3.50
C ALA A 131 16.90 -6.73 -3.18
N GLY A 132 16.76 -5.81 -2.22
CA GLY A 132 17.80 -4.85 -1.82
C GLY A 132 18.06 -3.84 -2.93
N SER A 133 19.32 -3.68 -3.36
CA SER A 133 19.64 -2.73 -4.42
C SER A 133 18.92 -3.06 -5.73
N GLY A 134 18.71 -4.34 -6.04
CA GLY A 134 18.04 -4.78 -7.27
C GLY A 134 16.53 -4.87 -7.17
N ALA A 135 15.95 -4.45 -6.05
CA ALA A 135 14.52 -4.54 -5.81
C ALA A 135 13.72 -3.80 -6.90
N GLU A 136 12.48 -4.22 -7.11
CA GLU A 136 11.61 -3.63 -8.12
C GLU A 136 10.16 -3.45 -7.65
N ALA A 137 9.49 -2.47 -8.26
CA ALA A 137 8.06 -2.27 -8.14
C ALA A 137 7.36 -2.97 -9.31
N VAL A 138 6.33 -3.78 -9.02
CA VAL A 138 5.64 -4.58 -10.02
C VAL A 138 4.13 -4.46 -9.89
N ARG A 139 3.43 -4.40 -11.03
CA ARG A 139 1.97 -4.54 -11.07
C ARG A 139 1.63 -6.01 -10.95
N GLY A 140 0.99 -6.42 -9.86
CA GLY A 140 0.76 -7.86 -9.64
C GLY A 140 -0.36 -8.46 -10.47
N LEU A 141 -1.12 -7.64 -11.22
CA LEU A 141 -2.25 -8.09 -12.05
C LEU A 141 -2.03 -7.95 -13.57
N ASP A 142 -0.83 -7.58 -14.04
CA ASP A 142 -0.58 -7.35 -15.47
C ASP A 142 -0.69 -8.62 -16.34
N ASN A 143 -0.45 -9.79 -15.76
CA ASN A 143 -0.57 -11.10 -16.44
C ASN A 143 -1.50 -12.04 -15.66
N LEU A 144 -2.68 -11.55 -15.34
CA LEU A 144 -3.68 -12.27 -14.53
C LEU A 144 -4.44 -13.32 -15.36
N GLU A 145 -4.49 -14.55 -14.88
CA GLU A 145 -5.38 -15.59 -15.39
C GLU A 145 -6.71 -15.58 -14.62
N ILE A 146 -7.84 -15.53 -15.33
CA ILE A 146 -9.18 -15.47 -14.73
C ILE A 146 -10.07 -16.51 -15.40
N ALA A 147 -10.70 -17.39 -14.62
CA ALA A 147 -11.64 -18.38 -15.15
C ALA A 147 -12.95 -17.76 -15.64
N THR A 148 -13.50 -16.81 -14.87
CA THR A 148 -14.73 -16.07 -15.20
C THR A 148 -14.63 -14.64 -14.71
N LEU A 149 -14.94 -13.67 -15.56
CA LEU A 149 -14.98 -12.24 -15.21
C LEU A 149 -16.36 -11.65 -15.52
N GLU A 150 -16.97 -11.00 -14.55
CA GLU A 150 -18.17 -10.19 -14.72
C GLU A 150 -17.84 -8.73 -14.41
N CYS A 151 -18.12 -7.82 -15.35
CA CYS A 151 -17.94 -6.39 -15.16
C CYS A 151 -19.32 -5.71 -15.17
N THR A 152 -19.74 -5.17 -14.04
CA THR A 152 -21.03 -4.48 -13.90
C THR A 152 -20.96 -3.01 -14.33
N GLY A 153 -19.75 -2.46 -14.47
CA GLY A 153 -19.49 -1.10 -14.93
C GLY A 153 -18.93 -1.06 -16.35
N ALA A 154 -18.36 0.08 -16.71
CA ALA A 154 -17.63 0.22 -17.98
C ALA A 154 -16.23 -0.39 -17.86
N ALA A 155 -15.84 -1.21 -18.85
CA ALA A 155 -14.47 -1.66 -19.04
C ALA A 155 -13.80 -0.83 -20.13
N ALA A 156 -12.75 -0.09 -19.77
CA ALA A 156 -11.87 0.57 -20.73
C ALA A 156 -10.71 -0.37 -21.07
N LEU A 157 -10.43 -0.56 -22.36
CA LEU A 157 -9.37 -1.42 -22.87
C LEU A 157 -8.51 -0.58 -23.81
N ASP A 158 -7.32 -0.22 -23.36
CA ASP A 158 -6.39 0.64 -24.13
C ASP A 158 -5.59 -0.16 -25.17
N GLY A 159 -5.62 -1.50 -25.09
CA GLY A 159 -4.88 -2.42 -25.95
C GLY A 159 -5.78 -3.32 -26.82
N ASN A 160 -5.18 -4.36 -27.39
CA ASN A 160 -5.90 -5.33 -28.20
C ASN A 160 -6.78 -6.24 -27.36
N VAL A 161 -7.99 -6.51 -27.85
CA VAL A 161 -8.89 -7.53 -27.30
C VAL A 161 -8.86 -8.73 -28.22
N THR A 162 -8.55 -9.91 -27.67
CA THR A 162 -8.64 -11.18 -28.38
C THR A 162 -9.72 -12.05 -27.72
N VAL A 163 -10.71 -12.48 -28.50
CA VAL A 163 -11.80 -13.35 -28.02
C VAL A 163 -11.67 -14.69 -28.74
N GLY A 164 -11.35 -15.74 -27.99
CA GLY A 164 -11.19 -17.09 -28.55
C GLY A 164 -12.52 -17.81 -28.88
N GLY A 165 -13.65 -17.22 -28.48
CA GLY A 165 -15.00 -17.74 -28.71
C GLY A 165 -15.95 -16.70 -29.27
N THR A 166 -17.23 -16.79 -28.90
CA THR A 166 -18.27 -15.85 -29.36
C THR A 166 -18.24 -14.54 -28.58
N LEU A 167 -18.22 -13.40 -29.28
CA LEU A 167 -18.47 -12.08 -28.71
C LEU A 167 -19.93 -11.66 -28.95
N GLY A 168 -20.70 -11.49 -27.87
CA GLY A 168 -22.02 -10.86 -27.91
C GLY A 168 -21.92 -9.38 -27.57
N VAL A 169 -22.32 -8.49 -28.47
CA VAL A 169 -22.40 -7.05 -28.23
C VAL A 169 -23.86 -6.63 -28.28
N THR A 170 -24.35 -5.99 -27.22
CA THR A 170 -25.72 -5.47 -27.13
C THR A 170 -25.65 -4.01 -26.69
N GLY A 171 -26.52 -3.15 -27.24
CA GLY A 171 -26.61 -1.75 -26.82
C GLY A 171 -25.49 -0.83 -27.32
N ALA A 172 -24.76 -1.22 -28.36
CA ALA A 172 -23.83 -0.33 -29.04
C ALA A 172 -24.61 0.75 -29.82
N THR A 173 -24.36 2.02 -29.51
CA THR A 173 -24.81 3.20 -30.28
C THR A 173 -23.62 4.05 -30.66
#